data_AF-A0A955T2B5-F1
#
_entry.id   AF-A0A955T2B5-F1
#
_cell.length_a   1.000
_cell.length_b   1.000
_cell.length_c   1.000
_cell.angle_alpha   90.00
_cell.angle_beta   90.00
_cell.angle_gamma   90.00
#
_symmetry.space_group_name_H-M   'P 1'
#
loop_
_entity.id
_entity.type
_entity.pdbx_description
1 polymer ?
#
loop_
_entity_poly.entity_id
_entity_poly.type
_entity_poly.pdbx_seq_one_letter_code
_entity_poly.pdbx_strand_id
1 'polypeptide(L)' 'MKDSPQLTRRHFLGQSASLGLAGMAAPGILSSQAQSSSPNDRIRLGFIGIGDRASQLLDAFLKEPGAEVTA' A
#
# COMPACT_ATOMS: atom_id res chain seq x y z
N MET A 1 -8.49 40.47 -21.35
CA MET A 1 -9.32 39.70 -20.39
C MET A 1 -9.14 38.24 -20.76
N LYS A 2 -8.70 37.38 -19.82
CA LYS A 2 -8.48 35.95 -20.10
C LYS A 2 -9.83 35.27 -20.24
N ASP A 3 -10.10 34.66 -21.38
CA ASP A 3 -11.29 33.83 -21.59
C ASP A 3 -11.17 32.57 -20.72
N SER A 4 -11.95 32.53 -19.63
CA SER A 4 -12.11 31.31 -18.84
C SER A 4 -12.84 30.27 -19.69
N PRO A 5 -12.35 29.03 -19.82
CA PRO A 5 -13.01 28.02 -20.63
C PRO A 5 -14.42 27.77 -20.07
N GLN A 6 -15.45 28.08 -20.85
CA GLN A 6 -16.83 27.83 -20.47
C GLN A 6 -17.05 26.32 -20.40
N LEU A 7 -17.46 25.81 -19.23
CA LEU A 7 -17.76 24.41 -18.98
C LEU A 7 -18.97 23.95 -19.83
N THR A 8 -18.68 23.55 -21.07
CA THR A 8 -19.65 22.98 -22.01
C THR A 8 -19.53 21.46 -22.01
N ARG A 9 -20.64 20.73 -22.23
CA ARG A 9 -20.62 19.25 -22.27
C ARG A 9 -19.54 18.66 -23.18
N ARG A 10 -19.29 19.30 -24.33
CA ARG A 10 -18.24 18.87 -25.29
C ARG A 10 -16.82 19.08 -24.74
N HIS A 11 -16.60 20.16 -24.00
CA HIS A 11 -15.33 20.42 -23.32
C HIS A 11 -15.11 19.42 -22.19
N PHE A 12 -16.15 19.12 -21.40
CA PHE A 12 -16.10 18.10 -20.35
C PHE A 12 -15.83 16.70 -20.92
N LEU A 13 -16.54 16.28 -21.98
CA LEU A 13 -16.29 14.98 -22.61
C LEU A 13 -14.90 14.89 -23.26
N GLY A 14 -14.43 15.95 -23.91
CA GLY A 14 -13.10 15.98 -24.50
C GLY A 14 -11.99 15.92 -23.44
N GLN A 15 -12.18 16.62 -22.33
CA GLN A 15 -11.23 16.66 -21.21
C GLN A 15 -11.26 15.38 -20.38
N SER A 16 -12.43 14.75 -20.19
CA SER A 16 -12.52 13.47 -19.50
C SER A 16 -11.97 12.31 -20.34
N ALA A 17 -12.13 12.36 -21.66
CA ALA A 17 -11.53 11.38 -22.57
C ALA A 17 -9.99 11.46 -22.57
N SER A 18 -9.42 12.67 -22.57
CA SER A 18 -7.95 12.83 -22.54
C SER A 18 -7.34 12.44 -21.18
N LEU A 19 -8.01 12.77 -20.07
CA LEU A 19 -7.61 12.33 -18.72
C LEU A 19 -7.77 10.81 -18.54
N GLY A 20 -8.82 10.22 -19.11
CA GLY A 20 -9.04 8.77 -19.09
C GLY A 20 -7.92 8.02 -19.80
N LEU A 21 -7.49 8.49 -20.97
CA LEU A 21 -6.37 7.90 -21.71
C LEU A 21 -5.03 8.04 -20.98
N ALA A 22 -4.79 9.18 -20.30
CA ALA A 22 -3.60 9.35 -19.45
C ALA A 22 -3.63 8.43 -18.22
N GLY A 23 -4.80 8.19 -17.64
CA GLY A 23 -4.98 7.23 -16.54
C GLY A 23 -4.76 5.77 -16.96
N MET A 24 -5.08 5.41 -18.21
CA MET A 24 -4.82 4.06 -18.75
C MET A 24 -3.35 3.81 -19.12
N ALA A 25 -2.53 4.87 -19.27
CA ALA A 25 -1.08 4.76 -19.47
C ALA A 25 -0.28 4.63 -18.15
N ALA A 26 -0.94 4.79 -16.99
CA ALA A 26 -0.34 4.68 -15.68
C ALA A 26 -0.36 3.30 -14.96
N PRO A 27 -0.57 2.12 -15.59
CA PRO A 27 -0.34 0.85 -14.90
C PRO A 27 1.16 0.58 -14.67
N GLY A 28 2.07 1.28 -15.37
CA GLY A 28 3.51 1.09 -15.27
C GLY A 28 4.23 1.92 -14.19
N ILE A 29 3.61 3.01 -13.70
CA ILE A 29 4.19 3.87 -12.64
C ILE A 29 3.71 3.41 -11.26
N LEU A 30 2.47 2.93 -11.18
CA LEU A 30 2.00 2.10 -10.07
C LEU A 30 2.39 0.65 -10.38
N SER A 31 3.68 0.41 -10.59
CA SER A 31 4.17 -0.94 -10.48
C SER A 31 3.66 -1.46 -9.14
N SER A 32 3.07 -2.64 -9.14
CA SER A 32 2.84 -3.47 -7.95
C SER A 32 4.16 -3.86 -7.26
N GLN A 33 5.18 -3.00 -7.37
CA GLN A 33 6.44 -2.98 -6.65
C GLN A 33 6.25 -2.61 -5.18
N ALA A 34 5.01 -2.40 -4.74
CA ALA A 34 4.55 -3.09 -3.55
C ALA A 34 4.56 -4.63 -3.80
N GLN A 35 5.75 -5.19 -3.98
CA GLN A 35 6.08 -6.48 -3.37
C GLN A 35 6.09 -6.30 -1.85
N SER A 36 5.09 -5.60 -1.31
CA SER A 36 4.73 -5.71 0.07
C SER A 36 4.37 -7.16 0.19
N SER A 37 5.17 -7.89 0.97
CA SER A 37 4.84 -9.21 1.46
C SER A 37 3.32 -9.26 1.62
N SER A 38 2.68 -10.26 1.03
CA SER A 38 1.24 -10.45 1.20
C SER A 38 0.92 -10.22 2.68
N PRO A 39 -0.18 -9.56 3.05
CA PRO A 39 -0.54 -9.42 4.46
C PRO A 39 -0.56 -10.76 5.23
N ASN A 40 -0.63 -11.89 4.52
CA ASN A 40 -0.55 -13.25 5.04
C ASN A 40 0.85 -13.90 5.05
N ASP A 41 1.91 -13.22 4.60
CA ASP A 41 3.27 -13.76 4.55
C ASP A 41 3.96 -13.79 5.92
N ARG A 42 3.36 -13.15 6.92
CA ARG A 42 3.89 -13.05 8.29
C ARG A 42 2.79 -13.30 9.32
N ILE A 43 3.13 -14.01 10.39
CA ILE A 43 2.31 -14.14 11.58
C ILE A 43 2.74 -13.05 12.57
N ARG A 44 1.80 -12.16 12.91
CA ARG A 44 2.04 -11.07 13.85
C ARG A 44 1.78 -11.53 15.28
N LEU A 45 2.78 -11.39 16.13
CA LEU A 45 2.79 -11.85 17.52
C LEU A 45 2.90 -10.64 18.46
N GLY A 46 2.26 -10.75 19.62
CA GLY A 46 2.37 -9.78 20.71
C GLY A 46 2.60 -10.49 22.05
N PHE A 47 3.52 -9.99 22.86
CA PHE A 47 3.90 -10.60 24.14
C PHE A 47 3.30 -9.81 25.32
N ILE A 48 2.35 -10.43 26.03
CA ILE A 48 1.76 -9.85 27.23
C ILE A 48 2.37 -10.52 28.47
N GLY A 49 3.02 -9.72 29.30
CA GLY A 49 3.75 -10.19 30.48
C GLY A 49 5.11 -10.76 30.10
N ILE A 50 6.17 -9.98 30.35
CA ILE A 50 7.54 -10.40 30.09
C ILE A 50 8.17 -10.95 31.37
N GLY A 51 8.40 -12.26 31.40
CA GLY A 51 9.23 -12.96 32.37
C GLY A 51 10.25 -13.85 31.66
N ASP A 52 10.92 -14.73 32.40
CA ASP A 52 12.01 -15.56 31.86
C ASP A 52 11.60 -16.39 30.64
N ARG A 53 10.42 -17.03 30.71
CA ARG A 53 9.94 -17.85 29.59
C ARG A 53 9.54 -17.01 28.38
N ALA A 54 8.92 -15.85 28.62
CA ALA A 54 8.55 -14.94 27.54
C ALA A 54 9.79 -14.39 26.83
N SER A 55 10.87 -14.11 27.56
CA SER A 55 12.14 -13.65 27.00
C SER A 55 12.79 -14.69 26.09
N GLN A 56 12.82 -15.96 26.52
CA GLN A 56 13.32 -17.07 25.70
C GLN A 56 12.50 -17.26 24.41
N LEU A 57 11.17 -17.14 24.52
CA LEU A 57 10.28 -17.27 23.36
C LEU A 57 10.43 -16.07 22.42
N LEU A 58 10.51 -14.86 22.97
CA LEU A 58 10.77 -13.64 22.20
C LEU A 58 12.08 -13.78 21.40
N ASP A 59 13.15 -14.21 22.05
CA ASP A 59 14.45 -14.43 21.39
C ASP A 59 14.39 -15.49 20.29
N ALA A 60 13.54 -16.50 20.42
CA ALA A 60 13.31 -17.49 19.40
C ALA A 60 12.50 -16.91 18.22
N PHE A 61 11.40 -16.22 18.49
CA PHE A 61 10.51 -15.67 17.45
C PHE A 61 11.10 -14.48 16.69
N LEU A 62 12.03 -13.73 17.28
CA LEU A 62 12.79 -12.70 16.57
C LEU A 62 13.71 -13.27 15.48
N LYS A 63 14.06 -14.56 15.58
CA LYS A 63 14.93 -15.25 14.62
C LYS A 63 14.14 -16.09 13.61
N GLU A 64 12.85 -16.31 13.84
CA GLU A 64 12.02 -17.17 13.02
C GLU A 64 11.55 -16.44 11.75
N PRO A 65 11.95 -16.90 10.55
CA PRO A 65 11.47 -16.33 9.30
C PRO A 65 9.96 -16.54 9.17
N GLY A 66 9.21 -15.45 9.00
CA GLY A 66 7.75 -15.54 8.91
C GLY A 66 7.03 -15.09 10.17
N ALA A 67 7.72 -14.91 11.29
CA ALA A 67 7.16 -14.30 12.49
C ALA A 67 7.52 -12.80 12.54
N GLU A 68 6.59 -11.99 13.05
CA GLU A 68 6.81 -10.56 13.27
C GLU A 68 6.28 -10.17 14.66
N VAL A 69 7.15 -9.67 15.54
CA VAL A 69 6.77 -9.23 16.89
C VAL A 69 6.39 -7.76 16.84
N THR A 70 5.16 -7.43 17.25
CA THR A 70 4.58 -6.08 17.08
C THR A 70 4.15 -5.39 18.37
N ALA A 71 4.05 -6.12 19.49
CA ALA A 71 3.63 -5.60 20.78
C ALA A 71 4.20 -6.43 21.94
#